data_AF-A0A7W7ZT23-F1
#
_entry.id   AF-A0A7W7ZT23-F1
#
_cell.length_a   1.000
_cell.length_b   1.000
_cell.length_c   1.000
_cell.angle_alpha   90.00
_cell.angle_beta   90.00
_cell.angle_gamma   90.00
#
_symmetry.space_group_name_H-M   'P 1'
#
loop_
_entity.id
_entity.type
_entity.pdbx_description
1 polymer ?
#
loop_
_entity_poly.entity_id
_entity_poly.type
_entity_poly.pdbx_seq_one_letter_code
_entity_poly.pdbx_strand_id
1 'polypeptide(L)'
;MKTRTWLGTGMLALAGVLGSASAGAQTPAAAPHATGTVKATTATDLTVTATTGQDYTVTVPSAANILEVAPGSHDLKSATPAHLGDIAVGDKVIVTGTAGDAGTSLTAQRIIVMKSAAIAETHAAESAAWTQGGGGIVKSVNASAGTISVSSGLKILTVQTAPATVVRRYAEGSVRFEDAVASSIGAIQPGDQLRVRGTKSTDGSSITADEIVTGSFRNFSGTIASLDSAAGTLTLKDLTTKKMVTVAVTPNSDVRRIPPDAAARMAARLRGGAAGAGAAGAKNVGGAQPPAESGEHRAGRAGMDLSQMLSHLPTETLAGLKTGEAVMIVATASQPGKATAVTLLAGVESILAAQPAGEAMTLSPWSMGGAPEGGGGPQ
;
A
#
# COMPACT_ATOMS: atom_id res chain seq x y z
N MET A 1 12.03 64.69 -57.20
CA MET A 1 13.07 65.73 -57.43
C MET A 1 13.93 65.75 -56.17
N LYS A 2 15.26 65.62 -56.14
CA LYS A 2 16.36 65.53 -57.14
C LYS A 2 17.32 64.42 -56.65
N THR A 3 17.79 63.48 -57.46
CA THR A 3 19.12 63.48 -58.13
C THR A 3 20.23 64.25 -57.39
N ARG A 4 21.50 63.85 -57.27
CA ARG A 4 22.35 62.68 -57.61
C ARG A 4 23.80 63.21 -57.45
N THR A 5 24.80 62.36 -57.20
CA THR A 5 26.25 62.54 -57.54
C THR A 5 27.15 63.47 -56.70
N TRP A 6 28.15 62.89 -56.01
CA TRP A 6 29.62 63.00 -56.22
C TRP A 6 30.30 62.00 -55.24
N LEU A 7 31.21 61.06 -55.59
CA LEU A 7 32.60 61.19 -56.09
C LEU A 7 33.42 62.22 -55.29
N GLY A 8 34.53 61.92 -54.62
CA GLY A 8 35.24 60.66 -54.30
C GLY A 8 36.18 60.95 -53.08
N THR A 9 37.39 60.43 -52.88
CA THR A 9 38.26 59.41 -53.51
C THR A 9 39.36 59.08 -52.49
N GLY A 10 39.76 57.81 -52.27
CA GLY A 10 40.85 57.51 -51.32
C GLY A 10 41.03 56.03 -50.93
N MET A 11 41.89 55.32 -51.66
CA MET A 11 42.27 53.92 -51.45
C MET A 11 43.40 53.78 -50.42
N LEU A 12 43.21 52.97 -49.37
CA LEU A 12 44.22 51.99 -48.96
C LEU A 12 43.59 50.88 -48.09
N ALA A 13 44.05 49.64 -48.30
CA ALA A 13 43.47 48.45 -47.68
C ALA A 13 44.22 48.02 -46.41
N LEU A 14 43.49 47.43 -45.47
CA LEU A 14 43.99 46.26 -44.75
C LEU A 14 42.82 45.32 -44.42
N ALA A 15 42.90 44.08 -44.87
CA ALA A 15 41.88 43.07 -44.60
C ALA A 15 42.07 42.51 -43.19
N GLY A 16 41.07 42.68 -42.33
CA GLY A 16 41.01 42.09 -41.00
C GLY A 16 39.63 41.48 -40.78
N VAL A 17 39.47 40.19 -41.09
CA VAL A 17 38.27 39.43 -40.74
C VAL A 17 38.30 39.16 -39.24
N LEU A 18 37.73 40.08 -38.46
CA LEU A 18 37.36 39.82 -37.08
C LEU A 18 36.07 39.01 -37.07
N GLY A 19 36.21 37.68 -37.15
CA GLY A 19 35.11 36.76 -36.89
C GLY A 19 34.66 36.91 -35.44
N SER A 20 33.44 37.38 -35.24
CA SER A 20 32.83 37.50 -33.91
C SER A 20 32.65 36.12 -33.28
N ALA A 21 33.59 35.73 -32.42
CA ALA A 21 33.45 34.54 -31.59
C ALA A 21 32.32 34.78 -30.57
N SER A 22 31.13 34.27 -30.87
CA SER A 22 30.02 34.22 -29.92
C SER A 22 30.38 33.24 -28.80
N ALA A 23 30.92 33.76 -27.71
CA ALA A 23 31.12 33.02 -26.46
C ALA A 23 29.76 32.70 -25.85
N GLY A 24 29.12 31.64 -26.34
CA GLY A 24 27.97 31.05 -25.67
C GLY A 24 28.43 30.53 -24.31
N ALA A 25 27.89 31.08 -23.23
CA ALA A 25 28.11 30.57 -21.89
C ALA A 25 27.57 29.13 -21.85
N GLN A 26 28.46 28.14 -21.89
CA GLN A 26 28.07 26.75 -21.70
C GLN A 26 27.58 26.59 -20.26
N THR A 27 26.28 26.33 -20.10
CA THR A 27 25.72 25.86 -18.84
C THR A 27 26.57 24.68 -18.35
N PRO A 28 27.07 24.70 -17.10
CA PRO A 28 27.86 23.60 -16.58
C PRO A 28 27.11 22.28 -16.76
N ALA A 29 27.77 21.29 -17.37
CA ALA A 29 27.18 19.97 -17.55
C ALA A 29 26.82 19.41 -16.16
N ALA A 30 25.57 18.98 -15.98
CA ALA A 30 25.13 18.43 -14.71
C ALA A 30 26.00 17.22 -14.34
N ALA A 31 26.59 17.23 -13.16
CA ALA A 31 27.42 16.14 -12.67
C ALA A 31 26.60 14.82 -12.70
N PRO A 32 27.14 13.72 -13.26
CA PRO A 32 26.43 12.45 -13.27
C PRO A 32 26.07 12.01 -11.85
N HIS A 33 24.88 11.47 -11.71
CA HIS A 33 24.34 10.99 -10.45
C HIS A 33 23.77 9.58 -10.61
N ALA A 34 23.91 8.77 -9.57
CA ALA A 34 23.36 7.43 -9.47
C ALA A 34 22.52 7.33 -8.19
N THR A 35 21.32 6.79 -8.30
CA THR A 35 20.39 6.60 -7.18
C THR A 35 20.02 5.13 -7.10
N GLY A 36 20.14 4.52 -5.91
CA GLY A 36 19.86 3.11 -5.73
C GLY A 36 20.01 2.62 -4.31
N THR A 37 20.11 1.31 -4.16
CA THR A 37 20.34 0.61 -2.90
C THR A 37 21.76 0.05 -2.88
N VAL A 38 22.47 0.20 -1.76
CA VAL A 38 23.81 -0.36 -1.57
C VAL A 38 23.73 -1.89 -1.52
N LYS A 39 24.42 -2.56 -2.44
CA LYS A 39 24.48 -4.02 -2.57
C LYS A 39 25.74 -4.62 -1.95
N ALA A 40 26.85 -3.88 -1.98
CA ALA A 40 28.11 -4.23 -1.33
C ALA A 40 28.88 -2.96 -0.96
N THR A 41 29.71 -3.05 0.08
CA THR A 41 30.63 -1.98 0.51
C THR A 41 32.05 -2.54 0.65
N THR A 42 33.04 -1.72 0.35
CA THR A 42 34.47 -1.99 0.60
C THR A 42 35.10 -0.78 1.29
N ALA A 43 36.42 -0.82 1.55
CA ALA A 43 37.13 0.31 2.16
C ALA A 43 37.21 1.56 1.26
N THR A 44 36.99 1.42 -0.06
CA THR A 44 37.14 2.50 -1.05
C THR A 44 35.99 2.60 -2.04
N ASP A 45 35.15 1.58 -2.17
CA ASP A 45 34.15 1.48 -3.22
C ASP A 45 32.80 0.97 -2.68
N LEU A 46 31.72 1.40 -3.31
CA LEU A 46 30.34 0.97 -3.07
C LEU A 46 29.78 0.36 -4.35
N THR A 47 29.09 -0.77 -4.26
CA THR A 47 28.26 -1.27 -5.37
C THR A 47 26.81 -0.85 -5.11
N VAL A 48 26.24 -0.06 -6.02
CA VAL A 48 24.89 0.49 -5.89
C VAL A 48 23.99 -0.07 -7.00
N THR A 49 22.94 -0.80 -6.63
CA THR A 49 21.92 -1.27 -7.57
C THR A 49 20.86 -0.20 -7.75
N ALA A 50 20.75 0.37 -8.94
CA ALA A 50 19.70 1.31 -9.30
C ALA A 50 18.32 0.63 -9.36
N THR A 51 17.25 1.42 -9.27
CA THR A 51 15.86 0.93 -9.36
C THR A 51 15.55 0.19 -10.67
N THR A 52 16.35 0.41 -11.72
CA THR A 52 16.30 -0.30 -13.01
C THR A 52 16.98 -1.68 -13.01
N GLY A 53 17.56 -2.11 -11.87
CA GLY A 53 18.31 -3.36 -11.73
C GLY A 53 19.76 -3.31 -12.24
N GLN A 54 20.26 -2.14 -12.64
CA GLN A 54 21.65 -1.95 -13.06
C GLN A 54 22.56 -1.69 -11.86
N ASP A 55 23.69 -2.39 -11.79
CA ASP A 55 24.72 -2.18 -10.77
C ASP A 55 25.75 -1.13 -11.23
N TYR A 56 25.99 -0.15 -10.36
CA TYR A 56 27.03 0.87 -10.53
C TYR A 56 28.15 0.65 -9.51
N THR A 57 29.40 0.73 -9.96
CA THR A 57 30.58 0.74 -9.09
C THR A 57 30.96 2.18 -8.76
N VAL A 58 30.83 2.55 -7.50
CA VAL A 58 31.07 3.92 -7.02
C VAL A 58 32.35 3.97 -6.21
N THR A 59 33.41 4.55 -6.76
CA THR A 59 34.64 4.82 -6.00
C THR A 59 34.48 6.06 -5.14
N VAL A 60 34.91 5.98 -3.88
CA VAL A 60 34.70 7.01 -2.86
C VAL A 60 36.05 7.56 -2.39
N PRO A 61 36.52 8.69 -2.96
CA PRO A 61 37.69 9.40 -2.46
C PRO A 61 37.51 9.87 -1.02
N SER A 62 38.61 9.99 -0.26
CA SER A 62 38.60 10.55 1.10
C SER A 62 38.12 12.00 1.19
N ALA A 63 38.08 12.72 0.06
CA ALA A 63 37.54 14.08 -0.06
C ALA A 63 36.04 14.12 -0.41
N ALA A 64 35.37 12.97 -0.58
CA ALA A 64 33.93 12.92 -0.87
C ALA A 64 33.10 13.38 0.34
N ASN A 65 32.10 14.22 0.09
CA ASN A 65 31.21 14.71 1.14
C ASN A 65 30.06 13.70 1.37
N ILE A 66 30.06 13.03 2.51
CA ILE A 66 29.06 12.02 2.86
C ILE A 66 28.09 12.60 3.89
N LEU A 67 26.80 12.57 3.55
CA LEU A 67 25.71 13.15 4.34
C LEU A 67 24.63 12.10 4.59
N GLU A 68 24.26 11.89 5.85
CA GLU A 68 23.11 11.09 6.24
C GLU A 68 21.85 11.95 6.33
N VAL A 69 20.72 11.43 5.85
CA VAL A 69 19.40 12.06 5.95
C VAL A 69 18.38 11.11 6.57
N ALA A 70 17.51 11.66 7.42
CA ALA A 70 16.41 10.92 8.02
C ALA A 70 15.38 10.50 6.94
N PRO A 71 14.70 9.34 7.10
CA PRO A 71 13.63 8.91 6.21
C PRO A 71 12.55 10.00 6.00
N GLY A 72 12.06 10.13 4.77
CA GLY A 72 11.10 11.17 4.39
C GLY A 72 11.67 12.59 4.22
N SER A 73 12.98 12.81 4.43
CA SER A 73 13.60 14.11 4.13
C SER A 73 13.62 14.38 2.62
N HIS A 74 13.09 15.53 2.21
CA HIS A 74 13.11 15.99 0.81
C HIS A 74 14.19 17.03 0.51
N ASP A 75 14.98 17.44 1.51
CA ASP A 75 16.10 18.35 1.36
C ASP A 75 17.28 17.97 2.28
N LEU A 76 18.36 18.74 2.21
CA LEU A 76 19.59 18.51 2.97
C LEU A 76 19.73 19.39 4.22
N LYS A 77 18.67 20.09 4.67
CA LYS A 77 18.74 20.96 5.86
C LYS A 77 18.81 20.16 7.16
N SER A 78 18.25 18.95 7.17
CA SER A 78 18.32 17.97 8.25
C SER A 78 19.53 17.03 8.14
N ALA A 79 20.40 17.22 7.15
CA ALA A 79 21.48 16.28 6.86
C ALA A 79 22.63 16.40 7.87
N THR A 80 23.12 15.26 8.36
CA THR A 80 24.28 15.16 9.25
C THR A 80 25.50 14.61 8.51
N PRO A 81 26.72 15.09 8.78
CA PRO A 81 27.93 14.45 8.25
C PRO A 81 28.01 12.99 8.68
N ALA A 82 28.44 12.11 7.76
CA ALA A 82 28.66 10.69 8.00
C ALA A 82 29.97 10.23 7.33
N HIS A 83 30.36 8.98 7.54
CA HIS A 83 31.56 8.37 6.96
C HIS A 83 31.22 7.15 6.10
N LEU A 84 32.16 6.73 5.24
CA LEU A 84 31.97 5.56 4.38
C LEU A 84 31.72 4.28 5.19
N GLY A 85 32.31 4.17 6.39
CA GLY A 85 32.08 3.04 7.31
C GLY A 85 30.70 3.02 7.97
N ASP A 86 29.92 4.11 7.90
CA ASP A 86 28.55 4.17 8.42
C ASP A 86 27.51 3.68 7.39
N ILE A 87 27.93 3.42 6.15
CA ILE A 87 27.08 2.96 5.05
C ILE A 87 27.03 1.43 5.06
N ALA A 88 25.82 0.88 5.21
CA ALA A 88 25.57 -0.55 5.24
C ALA A 88 24.97 -1.06 3.92
N VAL A 89 25.07 -2.37 3.69
CA VAL A 89 24.30 -3.06 2.65
C VAL A 89 22.81 -2.95 2.96
N GLY A 90 22.02 -2.57 1.96
CA GLY A 90 20.59 -2.27 2.09
C GLY A 90 20.25 -0.78 2.17
N ASP A 91 21.23 0.09 2.46
CA ASP A 91 20.99 1.54 2.57
C ASP A 91 20.64 2.17 1.22
N LYS A 92 19.80 3.21 1.24
CA LYS A 92 19.48 3.97 0.03
C LYS A 92 20.46 5.12 -0.14
N VAL A 93 21.07 5.22 -1.31
CA VAL A 93 22.07 6.26 -1.61
C VAL A 93 21.75 7.04 -2.88
N ILE A 94 22.04 8.34 -2.83
CA ILE A 94 22.15 9.21 -4.00
C ILE A 94 23.61 9.67 -4.07
N VAL A 95 24.31 9.20 -5.09
CA VAL A 95 25.70 9.55 -5.38
C VAL A 95 25.70 10.65 -6.44
N THR A 96 26.44 11.73 -6.23
CA THR A 96 26.77 12.74 -7.24
C THR A 96 28.29 12.74 -7.44
N GLY A 97 28.77 12.74 -8.67
CA GLY A 97 30.20 12.65 -8.94
C GLY A 97 30.57 12.88 -10.40
N THR A 98 31.72 12.34 -10.81
CA THR A 98 32.15 12.26 -12.22
C THR A 98 32.04 10.82 -12.71
N ALA A 99 31.76 10.62 -14.01
CA ALA A 99 31.87 9.29 -14.61
C ALA A 99 33.31 8.78 -14.46
N GLY A 100 33.46 7.49 -14.12
CA GLY A 100 34.75 6.82 -14.09
C GLY A 100 35.14 6.29 -15.48
N ASP A 101 36.23 5.52 -15.52
CA ASP A 101 36.80 5.00 -16.78
C ASP A 101 35.92 3.95 -17.49
N ALA A 102 34.85 3.48 -16.85
CA ALA A 102 33.88 2.54 -17.41
C ALA A 102 32.46 3.16 -17.39
N GLY A 103 31.63 2.79 -18.36
CA GLY A 103 30.27 3.36 -18.51
C GLY A 103 29.30 3.12 -17.35
N THR A 104 29.68 2.26 -16.38
CA THR A 104 28.93 1.99 -15.13
C THR A 104 29.73 2.30 -13.87
N SER A 105 30.90 2.95 -13.98
CA SER A 105 31.67 3.43 -12.82
C SER A 105 31.51 4.93 -12.58
N LEU A 106 31.61 5.35 -11.32
CA LEU A 106 31.36 6.74 -10.90
C LEU A 106 32.28 7.10 -9.74
N THR A 107 33.04 8.19 -9.84
CA THR A 107 33.85 8.71 -8.75
C THR A 107 33.04 9.70 -7.94
N ALA A 108 32.67 9.34 -6.72
CA ALA A 108 31.82 10.15 -5.86
C ALA A 108 32.49 11.47 -5.44
N GLN A 109 31.76 12.58 -5.58
CA GLN A 109 32.09 13.86 -4.95
C GLN A 109 31.20 14.11 -3.73
N ARG A 110 29.95 13.62 -3.79
CA ARG A 110 28.99 13.67 -2.69
C ARG A 110 28.16 12.39 -2.65
N ILE A 111 27.93 11.87 -1.46
CA ILE A 111 27.03 10.74 -1.21
C ILE A 111 25.99 11.20 -0.19
N ILE A 112 24.72 11.02 -0.51
CA ILE A 112 23.61 11.22 0.43
C ILE A 112 23.09 9.82 0.77
N VAL A 113 23.17 9.42 2.03
CA VAL A 113 22.72 8.11 2.53
C VAL A 113 21.47 8.24 3.38
N MET A 114 20.53 7.32 3.21
CA MET A 114 19.36 7.13 4.05
C MET A 114 19.37 5.69 4.55
N LYS A 115 19.63 5.52 5.85
CA LYS A 115 19.85 4.20 6.46
C LYS A 115 18.62 3.32 6.38
N SER A 116 18.81 2.10 5.91
CA SER A 116 17.82 1.03 5.83
C SER A 116 17.20 0.72 7.20
N ALA A 117 18.02 0.64 8.24
CA ALA A 117 17.58 0.46 9.62
C ALA A 117 16.65 1.58 10.10
N ALA A 118 16.97 2.85 9.80
CA ALA A 118 16.13 3.99 10.17
C ALA A 118 14.79 4.00 9.40
N ILE A 119 14.78 3.59 8.13
CA ILE A 119 13.54 3.39 7.35
C ILE A 119 12.69 2.29 8.00
N ALA A 120 13.30 1.15 8.34
CA ALA A 120 12.62 0.02 8.98
C ALA A 120 12.06 0.40 10.37
N GLU A 121 12.82 1.14 11.18
CA GLU A 121 12.37 1.67 12.47
C GLU A 121 11.22 2.67 12.30
N THR A 122 11.28 3.56 11.31
CA THR A 122 10.20 4.50 11.00
C THR A 122 8.92 3.76 10.61
N HIS A 123 9.02 2.74 9.74
CA HIS A 123 7.88 1.90 9.36
C HIS A 123 7.34 1.08 10.55
N ALA A 124 8.23 0.57 11.42
CA ALA A 124 7.85 -0.16 12.63
C ALA A 124 7.11 0.76 13.62
N ALA A 125 7.63 1.96 13.87
CA ALA A 125 7.00 2.96 14.73
C ALA A 125 5.63 3.42 14.18
N GLU A 126 5.53 3.65 12.87
CA GLU A 126 4.26 3.99 12.23
C GLU A 126 3.24 2.83 12.35
N SER A 127 3.63 1.60 12.02
CA SER A 127 2.74 0.43 12.14
C SER A 127 2.32 0.15 13.60
N ALA A 128 3.20 0.37 14.56
CA ALA A 128 2.90 0.31 15.99
C ALA A 128 1.88 1.38 16.39
N ALA A 129 2.05 2.64 15.95
CA ALA A 129 1.11 3.72 16.22
C ALA A 129 -0.27 3.45 15.58
N TRP A 130 -0.33 2.92 14.35
CA TRP A 130 -1.56 2.47 13.70
C TRP A 130 -2.20 1.24 14.36
N THR A 131 -1.45 0.47 15.16
CA THR A 131 -1.94 -0.68 15.93
C THR A 131 -2.44 -0.27 17.32
N GLN A 132 -1.77 0.68 17.97
CA GLN A 132 -2.18 1.27 19.26
C GLN A 132 -3.43 2.15 19.15
N GLY A 133 -3.67 2.72 17.96
CA GLY A 133 -4.84 3.52 17.61
C GLY A 133 -6.17 2.77 17.65
N GLY A 134 -7.08 3.10 16.75
CA GLY A 134 -8.42 2.51 16.77
C GLY A 134 -9.14 2.60 15.44
N GLY A 135 -10.38 2.15 15.43
CA GLY A 135 -11.20 2.14 14.23
C GLY A 135 -12.43 1.27 14.35
N GLY A 136 -13.21 1.25 13.28
CA GLY A 136 -14.48 0.56 13.18
C GLY A 136 -15.45 1.27 12.24
N ILE A 137 -16.74 1.01 12.41
CA ILE A 137 -17.79 1.58 11.54
C ILE A 137 -18.32 2.88 12.15
N VAL A 138 -18.29 3.98 11.40
CA VAL A 138 -18.83 5.28 11.82
C VAL A 138 -20.33 5.16 12.08
N LYS A 139 -20.76 5.52 13.30
CA LYS A 139 -22.18 5.62 13.68
C LYS A 139 -22.74 7.03 13.45
N SER A 140 -21.96 8.05 13.80
CA SER A 140 -22.35 9.45 13.65
C SER A 140 -21.12 10.35 13.57
N VAL A 141 -21.32 11.51 12.94
CA VAL A 141 -20.29 12.55 12.76
C VAL A 141 -20.88 13.87 13.24
N ASN A 142 -20.15 14.58 14.10
CA ASN A 142 -20.42 15.95 14.50
C ASN A 142 -19.24 16.82 14.09
N ALA A 143 -19.30 17.31 12.84
CA ALA A 143 -18.24 18.14 12.26
C ALA A 143 -18.01 19.44 13.03
N SER A 144 -19.08 20.06 13.56
CA SER A 144 -19.01 21.32 14.32
C SER A 144 -18.27 21.18 15.66
N ALA A 145 -18.35 20.00 16.30
CA ALA A 145 -17.65 19.69 17.55
C ALA A 145 -16.37 18.86 17.35
N GLY A 146 -15.96 18.58 16.10
CA GLY A 146 -14.80 17.75 15.81
C GLY A 146 -14.87 16.35 16.43
N THR A 147 -16.03 15.70 16.44
CA THR A 147 -16.23 14.40 17.08
C THR A 147 -16.89 13.39 16.15
N ILE A 148 -16.40 12.14 16.17
CA ILE A 148 -16.91 11.03 15.36
C ILE A 148 -17.13 9.84 16.28
N SER A 149 -18.35 9.29 16.32
CA SER A 149 -18.65 8.08 17.09
C SER A 149 -18.51 6.85 16.21
N VAL A 150 -17.74 5.87 16.64
CA VAL A 150 -17.33 4.69 15.85
C VAL A 150 -17.66 3.40 16.62
N SER A 151 -18.20 2.38 15.93
CA SER A 151 -18.42 1.04 16.50
C SER A 151 -17.17 0.20 16.32
N SER A 152 -16.42 -0.01 17.40
CA SER A 152 -15.28 -0.92 17.47
C SER A 152 -15.77 -2.25 18.04
N GLY A 153 -16.31 -3.10 17.17
CA GLY A 153 -17.08 -4.28 17.57
C GLY A 153 -18.28 -3.91 18.43
N LEU A 154 -18.35 -4.49 19.64
CA LEU A 154 -19.41 -4.24 20.62
C LEU A 154 -19.26 -2.90 21.38
N LYS A 155 -18.10 -2.23 21.30
CA LYS A 155 -17.84 -0.97 22.01
C LYS A 155 -18.07 0.23 21.09
N ILE A 156 -18.55 1.34 21.66
CA ILE A 156 -18.54 2.65 20.99
C ILE A 156 -17.26 3.37 21.42
N LEU A 157 -16.53 3.85 20.42
CA LEU A 157 -15.31 4.64 20.56
C LEU A 157 -15.60 6.06 20.05
N THR A 158 -15.22 7.08 20.80
CA THR A 158 -15.31 8.47 20.34
C THR A 158 -13.97 8.91 19.78
N VAL A 159 -13.94 9.47 18.58
CA VAL A 159 -12.73 10.02 17.97
C VAL A 159 -12.84 11.53 17.98
N GLN A 160 -11.88 12.20 18.62
CA GLN A 160 -11.77 13.65 18.71
C GLN A 160 -10.75 14.15 17.69
N THR A 161 -11.13 15.14 16.88
CA THR A 161 -10.26 15.78 15.89
C THR A 161 -9.88 17.19 16.35
N ALA A 162 -8.62 17.56 16.15
CA ALA A 162 -8.11 18.92 16.28
C ALA A 162 -7.92 19.56 14.89
N PRO A 163 -7.71 20.88 14.78
CA PRO A 163 -7.38 21.54 13.52
C PRO A 163 -6.10 21.02 12.83
N ALA A 164 -5.21 20.36 13.59
CA ALA A 164 -4.00 19.72 13.09
C ALA A 164 -4.21 18.26 12.63
N THR A 165 -5.40 17.65 12.88
CA THR A 165 -5.66 16.25 12.51
C THR A 165 -5.69 16.11 10.99
N VAL A 166 -4.83 15.25 10.46
CA VAL A 166 -4.82 14.91 9.03
C VAL A 166 -6.00 13.98 8.74
N VAL A 167 -6.91 14.38 7.86
CA VAL A 167 -8.03 13.54 7.42
C VAL A 167 -7.83 13.12 5.97
N ARG A 168 -7.81 11.81 5.72
CA ARG A 168 -7.71 11.20 4.40
C ARG A 168 -8.91 10.30 4.12
N ARG A 169 -9.22 10.12 2.84
CA ARG A 169 -10.23 9.18 2.36
C ARG A 169 -9.68 8.38 1.18
N TYR A 170 -9.86 7.07 1.20
CA TYR A 170 -9.50 6.22 0.05
C TYR A 170 -10.26 6.64 -1.21
N ALA A 171 -9.58 6.64 -2.35
CA ALA A 171 -10.21 6.76 -3.66
C ALA A 171 -11.18 5.60 -3.95
N GLU A 172 -12.11 5.81 -4.88
CA GLU A 172 -13.05 4.75 -5.29
C GLU A 172 -12.30 3.55 -5.88
N GLY A 173 -12.63 2.36 -5.41
CA GLY A 173 -12.00 1.10 -5.81
C GLY A 173 -10.69 0.77 -5.08
N SER A 174 -10.17 1.62 -4.20
CA SER A 174 -8.91 1.35 -3.49
C SER A 174 -9.05 1.19 -1.97
N VAL A 175 -8.13 0.41 -1.40
CA VAL A 175 -7.82 0.28 0.05
C VAL A 175 -6.39 0.69 0.36
N ARG A 176 -5.61 1.12 -0.64
CA ARG A 176 -4.19 1.41 -0.48
C ARG A 176 -4.01 2.81 0.10
N PHE A 177 -3.12 2.94 1.08
CA PHE A 177 -2.88 4.21 1.76
C PHE A 177 -2.30 5.28 0.83
N GLU A 178 -1.55 4.86 -0.20
CA GLU A 178 -1.04 5.72 -1.28
C GLU A 178 -2.15 6.41 -2.10
N ASP A 179 -3.32 5.76 -2.25
CA ASP A 179 -4.49 6.30 -2.95
C ASP A 179 -5.43 7.11 -2.03
N ALA A 180 -5.04 7.36 -0.77
CA ALA A 180 -5.85 8.08 0.20
C ALA A 180 -5.68 9.60 0.05
N VAL A 181 -6.65 10.24 -0.61
CA VAL A 181 -6.65 11.68 -0.85
C VAL A 181 -6.99 12.48 0.41
N ALA A 182 -6.48 13.70 0.50
CA ALA A 182 -6.86 14.64 1.56
C ALA A 182 -8.38 14.91 1.55
N SER A 183 -8.99 14.93 2.72
CA SER A 183 -10.43 14.97 2.91
C SER A 183 -10.80 15.82 4.14
N SER A 184 -12.09 15.88 4.49
CA SER A 184 -12.59 16.62 5.64
C SER A 184 -13.57 15.79 6.45
N ILE A 185 -13.79 16.17 7.71
CA ILE A 185 -14.73 15.50 8.62
C ILE A 185 -16.15 15.49 8.05
N GLY A 186 -16.57 16.55 7.36
CA GLY A 186 -17.89 16.64 6.72
C GLY A 186 -18.10 15.68 5.55
N ALA A 187 -17.04 15.12 4.97
CA ALA A 187 -17.12 14.09 3.94
C ALA A 187 -17.29 12.67 4.51
N ILE A 188 -17.11 12.48 5.83
CA ILE A 188 -17.29 11.20 6.51
C ILE A 188 -18.78 10.93 6.73
N GLN A 189 -19.25 9.74 6.37
CA GLN A 189 -20.66 9.35 6.46
C GLN A 189 -20.88 8.21 7.47
N PRO A 190 -22.04 8.14 8.13
CA PRO A 190 -22.46 6.96 8.87
C PRO A 190 -22.42 5.70 7.99
N GLY A 191 -21.81 4.64 8.49
CA GLY A 191 -21.55 3.40 7.76
C GLY A 191 -20.18 3.33 7.06
N ASP A 192 -19.43 4.43 6.96
CA ASP A 192 -18.03 4.37 6.53
C ASP A 192 -17.19 3.56 7.54
N GLN A 193 -16.15 2.88 7.05
CA GLN A 193 -15.10 2.37 7.93
C GLN A 193 -14.07 3.47 8.16
N LEU A 194 -13.65 3.62 9.42
CA LEU A 194 -12.68 4.61 9.86
C LEU A 194 -11.54 3.90 10.60
N ARG A 195 -10.30 4.27 10.30
CA ARG A 195 -9.12 3.98 11.11
C ARG A 195 -8.49 5.29 11.58
N VAL A 196 -8.07 5.33 12.84
CA VAL A 196 -7.46 6.50 13.47
C VAL A 196 -6.12 6.12 14.13
N ARG A 197 -5.09 6.89 13.82
CA ARG A 197 -3.85 6.99 14.60
C ARG A 197 -3.99 8.16 15.57
N GLY A 198 -3.68 7.93 16.84
CA GLY A 198 -3.93 8.93 17.87
C GLY A 198 -3.73 8.40 19.28
N THR A 199 -3.75 9.32 20.24
CA THR A 199 -3.62 8.99 21.67
C THR A 199 -4.97 8.55 22.24
N LYS A 200 -5.04 7.29 22.68
CA LYS A 200 -6.23 6.70 23.33
C LYS A 200 -6.32 7.14 24.80
N SER A 201 -7.53 7.41 25.28
CA SER A 201 -7.80 7.74 26.69
C SER A 201 -7.56 6.54 27.62
N THR A 202 -7.33 6.82 28.91
CA THR A 202 -7.03 5.80 29.94
C THR A 202 -8.14 4.77 30.15
N ASP A 203 -9.39 5.14 29.90
CA ASP A 203 -10.56 4.26 29.92
C ASP A 203 -10.78 3.49 28.60
N GLY A 204 -10.03 3.82 27.55
CA GLY A 204 -10.14 3.26 26.22
C GLY A 204 -11.41 3.64 25.44
N SER A 205 -12.21 4.60 25.93
CA SER A 205 -13.47 5.00 25.30
C SER A 205 -13.32 6.07 24.22
N SER A 206 -12.17 6.76 24.17
CA SER A 206 -11.91 7.86 23.25
C SER A 206 -10.50 7.87 22.68
N ILE A 207 -10.29 8.55 21.54
CA ILE A 207 -8.99 8.76 20.89
C ILE A 207 -8.90 10.19 20.36
N THR A 208 -7.90 10.94 20.82
CA THR A 208 -7.46 12.18 20.20
C THR A 208 -6.68 11.84 18.92
N ALA A 209 -7.23 12.20 17.76
CA ALA A 209 -6.71 11.79 16.46
C ALA A 209 -5.59 12.71 15.95
N ASP A 210 -4.46 12.10 15.60
CA ASP A 210 -3.40 12.76 14.84
C ASP A 210 -3.65 12.59 13.33
N GLU A 211 -4.09 11.39 12.93
CA GLU A 211 -4.44 11.07 11.54
C GLU A 211 -5.64 10.13 11.46
N ILE A 212 -6.56 10.40 10.54
CA ILE A 212 -7.76 9.61 10.26
C ILE A 212 -7.76 9.21 8.79
N VAL A 213 -7.97 7.92 8.52
CA VAL A 213 -8.26 7.41 7.18
C VAL A 213 -9.67 6.81 7.15
N THR A 214 -10.46 7.17 6.15
CA THR A 214 -11.84 6.69 5.97
C THR A 214 -12.06 6.03 4.60
N GLY A 215 -13.04 5.14 4.52
CA GLY A 215 -13.50 4.57 3.25
C GLY A 215 -14.91 3.97 3.34
N SER A 216 -15.70 4.14 2.29
CA SER A 216 -17.09 3.65 2.17
C SER A 216 -17.16 2.17 1.78
N PHE A 217 -16.49 1.30 2.53
CA PHE A 217 -16.44 -0.14 2.21
C PHE A 217 -17.73 -0.86 2.56
N ARG A 218 -18.26 -1.61 1.59
CA ARG A 218 -19.43 -2.48 1.71
C ARG A 218 -19.07 -3.89 1.23
N ASN A 219 -19.61 -4.86 1.95
CA ASN A 219 -19.53 -6.28 1.58
C ASN A 219 -20.86 -6.68 0.94
N PHE A 220 -20.80 -7.28 -0.25
CA PHE A 220 -21.94 -7.81 -0.96
C PHE A 220 -21.75 -9.31 -1.21
N SER A 221 -22.77 -10.10 -0.93
CA SER A 221 -22.80 -11.53 -1.24
C SER A 221 -24.00 -11.79 -2.14
N GLY A 222 -23.78 -12.28 -3.35
CA GLY A 222 -24.84 -12.28 -4.36
C GLY A 222 -24.59 -13.20 -5.53
N THR A 223 -25.60 -13.33 -6.40
CA THR A 223 -25.43 -13.94 -7.72
C THR A 223 -25.32 -12.87 -8.79
N ILE A 224 -24.45 -13.10 -9.78
CA ILE A 224 -24.29 -12.21 -10.93
C ILE A 224 -25.58 -12.26 -11.77
N ALA A 225 -26.29 -11.13 -11.87
CA ALA A 225 -27.50 -10.99 -12.68
C ALA A 225 -27.17 -10.63 -14.14
N SER A 226 -26.13 -9.83 -14.37
CA SER A 226 -25.59 -9.53 -15.70
C SER A 226 -24.12 -9.09 -15.63
N LEU A 227 -23.42 -9.22 -16.76
CA LEU A 227 -22.03 -8.80 -16.96
C LEU A 227 -21.98 -7.86 -18.17
N ASP A 228 -21.30 -6.73 -18.03
CA ASP A 228 -20.96 -5.81 -19.11
C ASP A 228 -19.43 -5.67 -19.14
N SER A 229 -18.80 -6.48 -19.99
CA SER A 229 -17.35 -6.47 -20.19
C SER A 229 -16.85 -5.25 -20.96
N ALA A 230 -17.73 -4.51 -21.66
CA ALA A 230 -17.36 -3.29 -22.39
C ALA A 230 -17.32 -2.07 -21.46
N ALA A 231 -18.27 -1.97 -20.52
CA ALA A 231 -18.27 -0.95 -19.48
C ALA A 231 -17.40 -1.32 -18.26
N GLY A 232 -16.93 -2.57 -18.16
CA GLY A 232 -16.21 -3.07 -16.99
C GLY A 232 -17.10 -3.17 -15.74
N THR A 233 -18.38 -3.50 -15.90
CA THR A 233 -19.34 -3.56 -14.78
C THR A 233 -20.06 -4.90 -14.71
N LEU A 234 -20.58 -5.22 -13.53
CA LEU A 234 -21.49 -6.34 -13.30
C LEU A 234 -22.68 -5.88 -12.48
N THR A 235 -23.85 -6.47 -12.73
CA THR A 235 -25.02 -6.28 -11.87
C THR A 235 -25.11 -7.47 -10.95
N LEU A 236 -25.03 -7.23 -9.64
CA LEU A 236 -25.16 -8.24 -8.60
C LEU A 236 -26.58 -8.23 -8.02
N LYS A 237 -27.18 -9.41 -7.87
CA LYS A 237 -28.35 -9.61 -7.00
C LYS A 237 -27.84 -9.96 -5.60
N ASP A 238 -27.82 -8.97 -4.71
CA ASP A 238 -27.45 -9.13 -3.32
C ASP A 238 -28.44 -10.06 -2.59
N LEU A 239 -27.95 -11.14 -1.99
CA LEU A 239 -28.76 -12.14 -1.28
C LEU A 239 -29.27 -11.63 0.08
N THR A 240 -28.56 -10.71 0.72
CA THR A 240 -28.93 -10.10 2.00
C THR A 240 -30.03 -9.06 1.80
N THR A 241 -29.85 -8.10 0.89
CA THR A 241 -30.84 -7.03 0.68
C THR A 241 -31.90 -7.34 -0.37
N LYS A 242 -31.70 -8.39 -1.18
CA LYS A 242 -32.52 -8.76 -2.36
C LYS A 242 -32.57 -7.68 -3.45
N LYS A 243 -31.70 -6.67 -3.38
CA LYS A 243 -31.62 -5.56 -4.35
C LYS A 243 -30.59 -5.85 -5.44
N MET A 244 -30.78 -5.21 -6.60
CA MET A 244 -29.76 -5.15 -7.63
C MET A 244 -28.76 -4.03 -7.31
N VAL A 245 -27.47 -4.32 -7.44
CA VAL A 245 -26.37 -3.38 -7.24
C VAL A 245 -25.46 -3.44 -8.46
N THR A 246 -25.13 -2.30 -9.07
CA THR A 246 -24.15 -2.23 -10.14
C THR A 246 -22.77 -2.05 -9.54
N VAL A 247 -21.85 -2.95 -9.84
CA VAL A 247 -20.47 -2.95 -9.35
C VAL A 247 -19.53 -2.76 -10.53
N ALA A 248 -18.73 -1.69 -10.51
CA ALA A 248 -17.62 -1.49 -11.44
C ALA A 248 -16.40 -2.32 -11.00
N VAL A 249 -15.73 -2.93 -11.97
CA VAL A 249 -14.47 -3.67 -11.80
C VAL A 249 -13.41 -2.93 -12.59
N THR A 250 -12.39 -2.45 -11.88
CA THR A 250 -11.33 -1.59 -12.41
C THR A 250 -10.01 -2.36 -12.50
N PRO A 251 -8.97 -1.83 -13.18
CA PRO A 251 -7.62 -2.42 -13.12
C PRO A 251 -7.02 -2.53 -11.71
N ASN A 252 -7.54 -1.76 -10.75
CA ASN A 252 -7.11 -1.80 -9.35
C ASN A 252 -7.88 -2.82 -8.50
N SER A 253 -8.94 -3.44 -9.06
CA SER A 253 -9.77 -4.42 -8.37
C SER A 253 -9.11 -5.81 -8.40
N ASP A 254 -8.83 -6.40 -7.24
CA ASP A 254 -8.27 -7.76 -7.18
C ASP A 254 -9.39 -8.80 -7.38
N VAL A 255 -9.36 -9.52 -8.49
CA VAL A 255 -10.35 -10.53 -8.86
C VAL A 255 -9.71 -11.91 -8.70
N ARG A 256 -10.30 -12.76 -7.85
CA ARG A 256 -9.74 -14.07 -7.46
C ARG A 256 -10.80 -15.16 -7.56
N ARG A 257 -10.41 -16.33 -8.07
CA ARG A 257 -11.26 -17.53 -8.06
C ARG A 257 -10.92 -18.44 -6.90
N ILE A 258 -11.92 -18.89 -6.15
CA ILE A 258 -11.77 -20.00 -5.21
C ILE A 258 -11.91 -21.32 -5.99
N PRO A 259 -10.91 -22.22 -5.98
CA PRO A 259 -11.04 -23.53 -6.62
C PRO A 259 -12.17 -24.35 -5.99
N PRO A 260 -12.93 -25.16 -6.76
CA PRO A 260 -14.07 -25.93 -6.24
C PRO A 260 -13.74 -26.80 -5.02
N ASP A 261 -12.58 -27.45 -5.00
CA ASP A 261 -12.14 -28.26 -3.86
C ASP A 261 -11.87 -27.42 -2.60
N ALA A 262 -11.34 -26.21 -2.76
CA ALA A 262 -11.12 -25.28 -1.65
C ALA A 262 -12.45 -24.73 -1.12
N ALA A 263 -13.37 -24.38 -2.03
CA ALA A 263 -14.72 -23.94 -1.69
C ALA A 263 -15.52 -25.05 -0.98
N ALA A 264 -15.40 -26.32 -1.42
CA ALA A 264 -16.02 -27.47 -0.79
C ALA A 264 -15.44 -27.77 0.60
N ARG A 265 -14.10 -27.68 0.77
CA ARG A 265 -13.42 -27.82 2.06
C ARG A 265 -13.81 -26.72 3.05
N MET A 266 -13.88 -25.45 2.60
CA MET A 266 -14.39 -24.35 3.42
C MET A 266 -15.83 -24.58 3.83
N ALA A 267 -16.71 -24.91 2.88
CA ALA A 267 -18.11 -25.22 3.14
C ALA A 267 -18.31 -26.38 4.13
N ALA A 268 -17.49 -27.43 4.03
CA ALA A 268 -17.50 -28.55 4.98
C ALA A 268 -17.04 -28.13 6.38
N ARG A 269 -16.01 -27.28 6.50
CA ARG A 269 -15.57 -26.70 7.78
C ARG A 269 -16.64 -25.80 8.40
N LEU A 270 -17.35 -25.00 7.60
CA LEU A 270 -18.43 -24.11 8.09
C LEU A 270 -19.63 -24.92 8.60
N ARG A 271 -20.06 -25.96 7.87
CA ARG A 271 -21.09 -26.90 8.34
C ARG A 271 -20.64 -27.70 9.57
N GLY A 272 -19.36 -28.08 9.65
CA GLY A 272 -18.78 -28.79 10.80
C GLY A 272 -18.56 -27.90 12.03
N GLY A 273 -18.31 -26.61 11.85
CA GLY A 273 -18.11 -25.64 12.94
C GLY A 273 -19.38 -25.36 13.75
N ALA A 274 -20.56 -25.58 13.15
CA ALA A 274 -21.85 -25.52 13.83
C ALA A 274 -22.16 -26.80 14.66
N ALA A 275 -21.36 -27.85 14.55
CA ALA A 275 -21.56 -29.15 15.20
C ALA A 275 -20.32 -29.59 16.00
N GLY A 276 -19.80 -28.69 16.84
CA GLY A 276 -18.58 -28.88 17.63
C GLY A 276 -18.74 -28.73 19.15
N ALA A 277 -19.97 -28.68 19.67
CA ALA A 277 -20.25 -28.51 21.09
C ALA A 277 -21.17 -29.62 21.63
N GLY A 278 -20.56 -30.75 22.02
CA GLY A 278 -21.15 -31.76 22.89
C GLY A 278 -22.15 -32.74 22.27
N ALA A 279 -21.71 -34.00 22.08
CA ALA A 279 -22.45 -35.20 22.49
C ALA A 279 -21.50 -36.41 22.47
N ALA A 280 -21.71 -37.37 23.37
CA ALA A 280 -20.77 -38.46 23.61
C ALA A 280 -21.08 -39.73 22.79
N GLY A 281 -20.00 -40.39 22.36
CA GLY A 281 -19.77 -41.82 22.61
C GLY A 281 -20.55 -42.89 21.81
N ALA A 282 -19.80 -43.79 21.16
CA ALA A 282 -19.60 -45.17 21.66
C ALA A 282 -18.73 -46.03 20.72
N LYS A 283 -17.77 -46.77 21.31
CA LYS A 283 -17.34 -48.17 21.03
C LYS A 283 -17.16 -48.63 19.58
N ASN A 284 -16.15 -49.40 19.15
CA ASN A 284 -14.86 -49.97 19.62
C ASN A 284 -14.11 -50.37 18.29
N VAL A 285 -12.89 -50.90 18.18
CA VAL A 285 -12.00 -51.70 19.05
C VAL A 285 -10.55 -51.55 18.54
N GLY A 286 -9.55 -51.68 19.43
CA GLY A 286 -8.31 -52.39 19.11
C GLY A 286 -7.01 -51.60 18.86
N GLY A 287 -6.11 -51.60 19.87
CA GLY A 287 -4.66 -51.72 19.61
C GLY A 287 -3.72 -50.67 20.19
N ALA A 288 -3.04 -51.03 21.29
CA ALA A 288 -1.73 -50.55 21.78
C ALA A 288 -1.55 -49.07 22.19
N GLN A 289 -1.17 -48.89 23.46
CA GLN A 289 -0.61 -47.66 24.05
C GLN A 289 0.83 -47.95 24.51
N PRO A 290 1.73 -46.96 24.45
CA PRO A 290 2.58 -46.64 25.61
C PRO A 290 2.56 -45.10 25.88
N PRO A 291 3.30 -44.51 26.84
CA PRO A 291 2.64 -43.79 27.94
C PRO A 291 2.73 -42.26 27.84
N ALA A 292 2.07 -41.59 28.79
CA ALA A 292 1.89 -40.14 28.82
C ALA A 292 3.11 -39.35 29.32
N GLU A 293 3.33 -38.18 28.71
CA GLU A 293 3.77 -36.99 29.45
C GLU A 293 2.62 -35.97 29.50
N SER A 294 2.48 -35.33 30.65
CA SER A 294 1.40 -34.41 30.98
C SER A 294 1.83 -32.95 30.79
N GLY A 295 1.00 -32.14 30.14
CA GLY A 295 1.14 -30.70 30.13
C GLY A 295 0.01 -30.01 29.37
N GLU A 296 -0.81 -29.24 30.07
CA GLU A 296 -1.88 -28.44 29.49
C GLU A 296 -1.38 -27.56 28.31
N HIS A 297 -2.14 -27.50 27.22
CA HIS A 297 -3.14 -26.43 27.01
C HIS A 297 -4.02 -26.71 25.78
N ARG A 298 -5.35 -26.63 25.96
CA ARG A 298 -6.34 -26.82 24.89
C ARG A 298 -6.44 -25.59 23.98
N ALA A 299 -6.75 -25.86 22.70
CA ALA A 299 -7.64 -25.04 21.86
C ALA A 299 -7.25 -23.56 21.62
N GLY A 300 -6.07 -23.33 21.06
CA GLY A 300 -5.72 -22.08 20.37
C GLY A 300 -6.26 -22.04 18.93
N ARG A 301 -7.54 -21.69 18.78
CA ARG A 301 -8.26 -21.27 17.55
C ARG A 301 -7.35 -21.04 16.30
N ALA A 302 -7.22 -22.07 15.46
CA ALA A 302 -6.50 -21.98 14.18
C ALA A 302 -7.26 -21.12 13.16
N GLY A 303 -7.17 -19.80 13.30
CA GLY A 303 -7.37 -18.86 12.20
C GLY A 303 -6.22 -19.02 11.22
N MET A 304 -6.25 -20.08 10.41
CA MET A 304 -5.37 -20.23 9.26
C MET A 304 -5.58 -18.99 8.38
N ASP A 305 -4.52 -18.24 8.17
CA ASP A 305 -4.65 -16.87 7.69
C ASP A 305 -5.36 -16.81 6.32
N LEU A 306 -6.56 -16.23 6.35
CA LEU A 306 -7.39 -16.08 5.17
C LEU A 306 -6.73 -15.12 4.18
N SER A 307 -5.85 -14.21 4.63
CA SER A 307 -5.08 -13.29 3.79
C SER A 307 -3.98 -14.03 3.01
N GLN A 308 -3.20 -14.90 3.66
CA GLN A 308 -2.26 -15.81 2.99
C GLN A 308 -2.99 -16.71 1.98
N MET A 309 -4.11 -17.32 2.37
CA MET A 309 -4.86 -18.18 1.44
C MET A 309 -5.44 -17.39 0.24
N LEU A 310 -5.92 -16.16 0.44
CA LEU A 310 -6.37 -15.28 -0.65
C LEU A 310 -5.23 -14.91 -1.61
N SER A 311 -4.05 -14.65 -1.05
CA SER A 311 -2.85 -14.30 -1.82
C SER A 311 -2.43 -15.40 -2.79
N HIS A 312 -2.66 -16.66 -2.42
CA HIS A 312 -2.42 -17.85 -3.25
C HIS A 312 -3.57 -18.21 -4.20
N LEU A 313 -4.73 -17.53 -4.16
CA LEU A 313 -5.80 -17.81 -5.12
C LEU A 313 -5.39 -17.35 -6.53
N PRO A 314 -5.72 -18.11 -7.59
CA PRO A 314 -5.52 -17.67 -8.97
C PRO A 314 -6.21 -16.33 -9.21
N THR A 315 -5.46 -15.37 -9.75
CA THR A 315 -6.02 -14.14 -10.32
C THR A 315 -6.91 -14.50 -11.51
N GLU A 316 -8.11 -13.97 -11.49
CA GLU A 316 -9.11 -14.09 -12.54
C GLU A 316 -9.40 -12.69 -13.13
N THR A 317 -10.19 -12.61 -14.19
CA THR A 317 -10.65 -11.34 -14.77
C THR A 317 -12.16 -11.36 -14.90
N LEU A 318 -12.77 -10.19 -15.14
CA LEU A 318 -14.21 -10.07 -15.38
C LEU A 318 -14.73 -11.01 -16.50
N ALA A 319 -13.88 -11.36 -17.47
CA ALA A 319 -14.19 -12.29 -18.56
C ALA A 319 -14.27 -13.77 -18.14
N GLY A 320 -13.72 -14.15 -16.98
CA GLY A 320 -13.83 -15.50 -16.42
C GLY A 320 -15.13 -15.75 -15.65
N LEU A 321 -15.80 -14.68 -15.22
CA LEU A 321 -17.05 -14.74 -14.44
C LEU A 321 -18.24 -15.10 -15.34
N LYS A 322 -19.24 -15.78 -14.76
CA LYS A 322 -20.46 -16.17 -15.48
C LYS A 322 -21.72 -15.59 -14.85
N THR A 323 -22.69 -15.21 -15.68
CA THR A 323 -24.04 -14.89 -15.20
C THR A 323 -24.65 -16.08 -14.45
N GLY A 324 -25.27 -15.82 -13.31
CA GLY A 324 -25.76 -16.83 -12.37
C GLY A 324 -24.74 -17.26 -11.30
N GLU A 325 -23.44 -17.03 -11.53
CA GLU A 325 -22.40 -17.42 -10.57
C GLU A 325 -22.52 -16.65 -9.24
N ALA A 326 -22.31 -17.36 -8.14
CA ALA A 326 -22.29 -16.78 -6.81
C ALA A 326 -20.92 -16.17 -6.49
N VAL A 327 -20.91 -14.90 -6.09
CA VAL A 327 -19.71 -14.11 -5.79
C VAL A 327 -19.83 -13.38 -4.45
N MET A 328 -18.68 -13.10 -3.83
CA MET A 328 -18.57 -12.22 -2.68
C MET A 328 -17.64 -11.07 -3.01
N ILE A 329 -18.10 -9.83 -2.80
CA ILE A 329 -17.44 -8.62 -3.25
C ILE A 329 -17.23 -7.67 -2.05
N VAL A 330 -15.99 -7.25 -1.86
CA VAL A 330 -15.65 -6.09 -1.03
C VAL A 330 -15.50 -4.90 -1.99
N ALA A 331 -16.31 -3.87 -1.81
CA ALA A 331 -16.38 -2.73 -2.72
C ALA A 331 -16.49 -1.40 -1.97
N THR A 332 -15.92 -0.34 -2.54
CA THR A 332 -16.25 1.05 -2.13
C THR A 332 -17.61 1.44 -2.69
N ALA A 333 -18.43 2.18 -1.96
CA ALA A 333 -19.75 2.61 -2.41
C ALA A 333 -20.06 4.04 -1.99
N SER A 334 -19.70 5.00 -2.85
CA SER A 334 -19.98 6.43 -2.65
C SER A 334 -21.44 6.82 -2.95
N GLN A 335 -22.20 5.96 -3.65
CA GLN A 335 -23.59 6.23 -4.04
C GLN A 335 -24.49 5.00 -3.78
N PRO A 336 -25.79 5.19 -3.46
CA PRO A 336 -26.73 4.08 -3.37
C PRO A 336 -26.87 3.34 -4.70
N GLY A 337 -26.68 2.01 -4.69
CA GLY A 337 -26.86 1.15 -5.88
C GLY A 337 -25.68 1.11 -6.85
N LYS A 338 -24.64 1.93 -6.65
CA LYS A 338 -23.37 1.88 -7.39
C LYS A 338 -22.21 1.63 -6.44
N ALA A 339 -21.33 0.70 -6.80
CA ALA A 339 -20.12 0.41 -6.05
C ALA A 339 -18.94 0.14 -7.00
N THR A 340 -17.72 0.25 -6.50
CA THR A 340 -16.49 -0.08 -7.23
C THR A 340 -15.75 -1.15 -6.44
N ALA A 341 -15.57 -2.32 -7.04
CA ALA A 341 -14.93 -3.48 -6.41
C ALA A 341 -13.49 -3.16 -5.99
N VAL A 342 -13.14 -3.53 -4.77
CA VAL A 342 -11.75 -3.63 -4.31
C VAL A 342 -11.28 -5.07 -4.46
N THR A 343 -12.11 -6.02 -4.02
CA THR A 343 -11.83 -7.46 -4.12
C THR A 343 -13.09 -8.19 -4.54
N LEU A 344 -12.99 -9.09 -5.52
CA LEU A 344 -14.07 -9.97 -5.96
C LEU A 344 -13.62 -11.43 -5.85
N LEU A 345 -14.42 -12.24 -5.14
CA LEU A 345 -14.21 -13.67 -4.97
C LEU A 345 -15.29 -14.46 -5.72
N ALA A 346 -14.85 -15.21 -6.72
CA ALA A 346 -15.69 -16.13 -7.50
C ALA A 346 -15.63 -17.57 -6.97
N GLY A 347 -16.62 -18.39 -7.30
CA GLY A 347 -16.72 -19.78 -6.81
C GLY A 347 -17.12 -19.94 -5.33
N VAL A 348 -17.77 -18.94 -4.71
CA VAL A 348 -18.20 -19.01 -3.29
C VAL A 348 -19.50 -19.80 -3.07
N GLU A 349 -20.03 -20.47 -4.09
CA GLU A 349 -21.38 -21.05 -4.09
C GLU A 349 -21.59 -22.10 -2.99
N SER A 350 -20.64 -23.03 -2.81
CA SER A 350 -20.69 -24.01 -1.72
C SER A 350 -20.55 -23.37 -0.33
N ILE A 351 -19.86 -22.24 -0.23
CA ILE A 351 -19.63 -21.49 1.00
C ILE A 351 -20.92 -20.77 1.41
N LEU A 352 -21.61 -20.11 0.47
CA LEU A 352 -22.89 -19.46 0.71
C LEU A 352 -24.00 -20.49 1.00
N ALA A 353 -24.02 -21.63 0.29
CA ALA A 353 -24.91 -22.76 0.60
C ALA A 353 -24.59 -23.46 1.94
N ALA A 354 -23.46 -23.15 2.57
CA ALA A 354 -23.09 -23.63 3.90
C ALA A 354 -23.45 -22.65 5.04
N GLN A 355 -23.87 -21.42 4.74
CA GLN A 355 -24.23 -20.44 5.77
C GLN A 355 -25.68 -20.65 6.25
N PRO A 356 -25.96 -20.51 7.56
CA PRO A 356 -27.29 -20.12 8.01
C PRO A 356 -27.64 -18.75 7.43
N ALA A 357 -28.88 -18.56 6.98
CA ALA A 357 -29.31 -17.30 6.39
C ALA A 357 -29.31 -16.16 7.44
N GLY A 358 -28.27 -15.33 7.46
CA GLY A 358 -28.19 -14.15 8.32
C GLY A 358 -26.79 -13.57 8.53
N GLU A 359 -25.73 -14.37 8.48
CA GLU A 359 -24.35 -13.91 8.70
C GLU A 359 -23.54 -13.86 7.41
N ALA A 360 -23.34 -12.65 6.88
CA ALA A 360 -22.33 -12.42 5.86
C ALA A 360 -20.94 -12.47 6.53
N MET A 361 -20.03 -13.28 6.02
CA MET A 361 -18.63 -13.24 6.46
C MET A 361 -18.07 -11.84 6.21
N THR A 362 -17.84 -11.10 7.28
CA THR A 362 -17.22 -9.78 7.21
C THR A 362 -15.74 -9.93 6.90
N LEU A 363 -15.42 -10.06 5.61
CA LEU A 363 -14.09 -9.73 5.13
C LEU A 363 -13.84 -8.26 5.47
N SER A 364 -13.01 -8.03 6.48
CA SER A 364 -12.48 -6.70 6.76
C SER A 364 -11.55 -6.33 5.60
N PRO A 365 -11.79 -5.23 4.85
CA PRO A 365 -10.96 -4.87 3.69
C PRO A 365 -9.47 -4.79 4.04
N TRP A 366 -9.18 -4.27 5.23
CA TRP A 366 -7.82 -4.13 5.78
C TRP A 366 -7.20 -5.41 6.32
N SER A 367 -7.95 -6.53 6.40
CA SER A 367 -7.37 -7.85 6.67
C SER A 367 -6.93 -8.56 5.38
N MET A 368 -7.16 -7.97 4.20
CA MET A 368 -6.76 -8.49 2.89
C MET A 368 -5.65 -7.64 2.26
N GLY A 369 -5.57 -6.36 2.60
CA GLY A 369 -4.40 -5.51 2.36
C GLY A 369 -3.35 -5.70 3.45
N GLY A 370 -2.74 -6.90 3.51
CA GLY A 370 -1.58 -7.13 4.35
C GLY A 370 -0.47 -6.13 3.99
N ALA A 371 0.06 -5.41 4.97
CA ALA A 371 1.36 -4.76 4.81
C ALA A 371 2.38 -5.85 4.43
N PRO A 372 3.42 -5.56 3.64
CA PRO A 372 4.47 -6.52 3.36
C PRO A 372 5.14 -6.93 4.67
N GLU A 373 4.80 -8.11 5.16
CA GLU A 373 5.46 -8.75 6.29
C GLU A 373 6.94 -8.87 5.92
N GLY A 374 7.80 -8.22 6.71
CA GLY A 374 9.21 -8.05 6.38
C GLY A 374 9.90 -9.39 6.20
N GLY A 375 10.14 -9.76 4.94
CA GLY A 375 10.69 -11.07 4.62
C GLY A 375 12.11 -11.25 5.14
N GLY A 376 12.30 -12.33 5.91
CA GLY A 376 13.57 -13.05 6.04
C GLY A 376 14.76 -12.28 6.60
N GLY A 377 14.97 -12.39 7.92
CA GLY A 377 16.34 -12.32 8.45
C GLY A 377 17.17 -13.49 7.88
N PRO A 378 18.43 -13.28 7.48
CA PRO A 378 19.26 -14.32 6.90
C PRO A 378 19.70 -15.35 7.94
N GLN A 379 19.85 -16.60 7.49
CA GLN A 379 20.74 -17.59 8.11
C GLN A 379 22.17 -17.39 7.62
#